data_AF-A0A7V6M549-F1
#
_entry.id   AF-A0A7V6M549-F1
#
_cell.length_a   1.000
_cell.length_b   1.000
_cell.length_c   1.000
_cell.angle_alpha   90.00
_cell.angle_beta   90.00
_cell.angle_gamma   90.00
#
_symmetry.space_group_name_H-M   'P 1'
#
loop_
_entity.id
_entity.type
_entity.pdbx_description
1 polymer ?
#
loop_
_entity_poly.entity_id
_entity_poly.type
_entity_poly.pdbx_seq_one_letter_code
_entity_poly.pdbx_strand_id
1 'polypeptide(L)'
;MEKRDTVPEEELYNSDLYKSLMENSNVEELKNTDDKKESFKSLVDLLRVTSVYKGRNGTRVMKPSILFDSVGTNKFIVLAMHIITALLEDNILLIDEFDSSLHHKLTRALVILMNSEINSDAQFIMTSHDVKLLSPNLFRKDQINFILRDDCKVEIVSLDDFKANSNKDIRSNSNFEKMYVEEKIVPLPDTDIYQVIKEFSSYGEKKADTN
;
A
#
# COMPACT_ATOMS: atom_id res chain seq x y z
N MET A 1 24.13 -18.95 22.61
CA MET A 1 23.64 -17.92 21.68
C MET A 1 24.71 -16.85 21.61
N GLU A 2 25.53 -16.85 20.56
CA GLU A 2 26.54 -15.82 20.35
C GLU A 2 25.85 -14.44 20.31
N LYS A 3 26.51 -13.44 20.90
CA LYS A 3 26.10 -12.04 20.83
C LYS A 3 25.90 -11.71 19.35
N ARG A 4 24.63 -11.57 18.96
CA ARG A 4 24.24 -11.09 17.63
C ARG A 4 24.99 -9.78 17.41
N ASP A 5 25.57 -9.59 16.24
CA ASP A 5 26.08 -8.29 15.80
C ASP A 5 24.89 -7.33 15.67
N THR A 6 24.43 -6.80 16.81
CA THR A 6 23.31 -5.88 16.95
C THR A 6 23.79 -4.45 16.69
N VAL A 7 22.91 -3.67 16.08
CA VAL A 7 23.07 -2.22 15.94
C VAL A 7 23.40 -1.58 17.30
N PRO A 8 24.42 -0.70 17.40
CA PRO A 8 24.71 0.04 18.63
C PRO A 8 23.50 0.87 19.08
N GLU A 9 23.24 0.96 20.39
CA GLU A 9 22.10 1.71 20.92
C GLU A 9 22.09 3.19 20.49
N GLU A 10 23.26 3.80 20.32
CA GLU A 10 23.39 5.17 19.79
C GLU A 10 22.84 5.33 18.36
N GLU A 11 22.99 4.31 17.51
CA GLU A 11 22.47 4.34 16.13
C GLU A 11 20.94 4.15 16.13
N LEU A 12 20.40 3.43 17.13
CA LEU A 12 18.97 3.23 17.32
C LEU A 12 18.25 4.53 17.67
N TYR A 13 18.77 5.29 18.64
CA TYR A 13 18.19 6.54 19.12
C TYR A 13 18.41 7.74 18.19
N ASN A 14 19.31 7.60 17.21
CA ASN A 14 19.50 8.61 16.17
C ASN A 14 18.62 8.41 14.92
N SER A 15 17.84 7.32 14.88
CA SER A 15 16.92 7.03 13.77
C SER A 15 15.85 8.10 13.62
N ASP A 16 15.46 8.37 12.36
CA ASP A 16 14.42 9.35 12.04
C ASP A 16 13.06 8.97 12.63
N LEU A 17 12.80 7.66 12.78
CA LEU A 17 11.59 7.16 13.44
C LEU A 17 11.58 7.49 14.94
N TYR A 18 12.70 7.32 15.64
CA TYR A 18 12.80 7.71 17.05
C TYR A 18 12.55 9.22 17.21
N LYS A 19 13.21 10.05 16.39
CA LYS A 19 13.05 11.51 16.42
C LYS A 19 11.61 11.93 16.12
N SER A 20 11.02 11.38 15.05
CA SER A 20 9.63 11.64 14.66
C SER A 20 8.61 11.21 15.72
N LEU A 21 8.82 10.05 16.36
CA LEU A 21 7.98 9.61 17.47
C LEU A 21 8.12 10.55 18.68
N MET A 22 9.31 11.05 18.97
CA MET A 22 9.54 12.01 20.08
C MET A 22 8.98 13.40 19.80
N GLU A 23 8.89 13.81 18.53
CA GLU A 23 8.33 15.10 18.10
C GLU A 23 6.80 15.08 17.95
N ASN A 24 6.22 13.98 17.43
CA ASN A 24 4.78 13.87 17.15
C ASN A 24 3.95 13.37 18.33
N SER A 25 4.59 12.95 19.42
CA SER A 25 3.86 12.50 20.59
C SER A 25 3.40 13.69 21.43
N ASN A 26 2.08 13.93 21.48
CA ASN A 26 1.37 14.47 22.65
C ASN A 26 1.47 13.50 23.86
N VAL A 27 2.67 12.98 24.13
CA VAL A 27 2.94 12.11 25.28
C VAL A 27 3.44 13.01 26.40
N GLU A 28 2.50 13.77 26.95
CA GLU A 28 2.68 14.45 28.24
C GLU A 28 2.62 13.46 29.43
N GLU A 29 2.27 12.18 29.18
CA GLU A 29 2.17 11.16 30.24
C GLU A 29 3.47 10.39 30.54
N LEU A 30 4.51 10.44 29.69
CA LEU A 30 5.81 9.80 29.99
C LEU A 30 6.81 10.85 30.50
N LYS A 31 6.93 10.94 31.83
CA LYS A 31 7.62 12.02 32.55
C LYS A 31 9.16 11.99 32.47
N ASN A 32 9.80 11.00 31.85
CA ASN A 32 11.26 10.93 31.71
C ASN A 32 11.77 10.38 30.37
N THR A 33 12.95 10.83 29.93
CA THR A 33 13.65 10.37 28.71
C THR A 33 13.99 8.88 28.71
N ASP A 34 14.19 8.28 29.88
CA ASP A 34 14.51 6.85 29.99
C ASP A 34 13.28 5.97 29.79
N ASP A 35 12.10 6.36 30.31
CA ASP A 35 10.82 5.66 30.07
C ASP A 35 10.47 5.65 28.57
N LYS A 36 10.76 6.76 27.88
CA LYS A 36 10.56 6.88 26.43
C LYS A 36 11.49 5.95 25.62
N LYS A 37 12.74 5.78 26.06
CA LYS A 37 13.71 4.87 25.43
C LYS A 37 13.32 3.40 25.64
N GLU A 38 12.83 3.06 26.82
CA GLU A 38 12.40 1.70 27.15
C GLU A 38 11.14 1.30 26.37
N SER A 39 10.15 2.20 26.28
CA SER A 39 8.94 1.99 25.48
C SER A 39 9.26 1.83 23.98
N PHE A 40 10.16 2.65 23.44
CA PHE A 40 10.61 2.52 22.05
C PHE A 40 11.34 1.20 21.79
N LYS A 41 12.22 0.78 22.70
CA LYS A 41 12.91 -0.52 22.61
C LYS A 41 11.91 -1.68 22.66
N SER A 42 10.89 -1.60 23.52
CA SER A 42 9.80 -2.57 23.58
C SER A 42 9.00 -2.65 22.27
N LEU A 43 8.71 -1.51 21.62
CA LEU A 43 8.03 -1.50 20.31
C LEU A 43 8.87 -2.16 19.21
N VAL A 44 10.18 -1.87 19.17
CA VAL A 44 11.11 -2.50 18.22
C VAL A 44 11.21 -4.01 18.49
N ASP A 45 11.27 -4.41 19.75
CA ASP A 45 11.31 -5.81 20.19
C ASP A 45 9.98 -6.56 20.03
N LEU A 46 8.86 -5.85 19.95
CA LEU A 46 7.54 -6.43 19.67
C LEU A 46 7.45 -6.83 18.19
N LEU A 47 7.93 -5.96 17.29
CA LEU A 47 7.90 -6.23 15.85
C LEU A 47 8.83 -7.39 15.46
N ARG A 48 9.99 -7.53 16.12
CA ARG A 48 11.00 -8.59 15.87
C ARG A 48 11.43 -8.76 14.40
N VAL A 49 11.18 -7.77 13.55
CA VAL A 49 11.60 -7.83 12.15
C VAL A 49 12.98 -7.20 11.98
N THR A 50 13.92 -7.99 11.47
CA THR A 50 15.29 -7.54 11.21
C THR A 50 15.71 -7.83 9.79
N SER A 51 16.31 -6.85 9.14
CA SER A 51 16.95 -6.98 7.85
C SER A 51 18.43 -7.34 8.00
N VAL A 52 18.92 -8.21 7.12
CA VAL A 52 20.31 -8.67 7.11
C VAL A 52 21.08 -7.92 6.03
N TYR A 53 22.05 -7.12 6.47
CA TYR A 53 22.90 -6.31 5.62
C TYR A 53 24.28 -6.96 5.47
N LYS A 54 24.82 -6.98 4.25
CA LYS A 54 26.19 -7.44 3.99
C LYS A 54 27.16 -6.27 4.07
N GLY A 55 28.03 -6.30 5.09
CA GLY A 55 29.13 -5.34 5.26
C GLY A 55 30.24 -5.53 4.23
N ARG A 56 31.11 -4.53 4.11
CA ARG A 56 32.25 -4.50 3.16
C ARG A 56 33.19 -5.70 3.30
N ASN A 57 33.30 -6.27 4.51
CA ASN A 57 34.18 -7.40 4.81
C ASN A 57 33.46 -8.76 4.71
N GLY A 58 32.23 -8.79 4.18
CA GLY A 58 31.40 -10.00 4.11
C GLY A 58 30.66 -10.34 5.41
N THR A 59 30.89 -9.59 6.50
CA THR A 59 30.14 -9.68 7.75
C THR A 59 28.66 -9.39 7.53
N ARG A 60 27.79 -10.14 8.19
CA ARG A 60 26.33 -9.94 8.15
C ARG A 60 25.91 -9.18 9.40
N VAL A 61 25.31 -8.01 9.23
CA VAL A 61 24.81 -7.18 10.33
C VAL A 61 23.29 -7.22 10.30
N MET A 62 22.67 -7.48 11.44
CA MET A 62 21.21 -7.48 11.56
C MET A 62 20.76 -6.12 12.07
N LYS A 63 19.88 -5.46 11.33
CA LYS A 63 19.33 -4.16 11.70
C LYS A 63 17.81 -4.23 11.83
N PRO A 64 17.18 -3.59 12.83
CA PRO A 64 15.73 -3.52 12.91
C PRO A 64 15.14 -2.89 11.65
N SER A 65 14.28 -3.61 10.94
CA SER A 65 13.73 -3.16 9.65
C SER A 65 13.01 -1.83 9.77
N ILE A 66 12.24 -1.67 10.85
CA ILE A 66 11.43 -0.46 11.10
C ILE A 66 12.26 0.84 11.17
N LEU A 67 13.55 0.74 11.48
CA LEU A 67 14.44 1.89 11.62
C LEU A 67 15.36 2.12 10.42
N PHE A 68 15.72 1.04 9.71
CA PHE A 68 16.78 1.09 8.70
C PHE A 68 16.28 0.83 7.27
N ASP A 69 15.14 0.16 7.12
CA ASP A 69 14.58 -0.12 5.80
C ASP A 69 13.73 1.05 5.31
N SER A 70 13.50 1.09 4.00
CA SER A 70 12.65 2.11 3.39
C SER A 70 11.21 2.04 3.91
N VAL A 71 10.50 3.17 3.84
CA VAL A 71 9.08 3.24 4.20
C VAL A 71 8.26 2.20 3.43
N GLY A 72 8.53 1.99 2.13
CA GLY A 72 7.84 0.98 1.33
C GLY A 72 8.09 -0.46 1.80
N THR A 73 9.31 -0.77 2.24
CA THR A 73 9.66 -2.08 2.82
C THR A 73 8.91 -2.31 4.12
N ASN A 74 8.90 -1.30 5.01
CA ASN A 74 8.19 -1.40 6.29
C ASN A 74 6.67 -1.51 6.10
N LYS A 75 6.08 -0.73 5.18
CA LYS A 75 4.67 -0.86 4.78
C LYS A 75 4.36 -2.27 4.29
N PHE A 76 5.19 -2.83 3.39
CA PHE A 76 5.01 -4.18 2.87
C PHE A 76 5.04 -5.23 3.98
N ILE A 77 6.04 -5.16 4.88
CA ILE A 77 6.20 -6.09 6.00
C ILE A 77 4.96 -6.04 6.91
N VAL A 78 4.53 -4.83 7.29
CA VAL A 78 3.36 -4.64 8.16
C VAL A 78 2.11 -5.20 7.49
N LEU A 79 1.86 -4.87 6.21
CA LEU A 79 0.72 -5.37 5.47
C LEU A 79 0.74 -6.90 5.35
N ALA A 80 1.89 -7.48 5.03
CA ALA A 80 2.07 -8.93 4.95
C ALA A 80 1.78 -9.62 6.29
N MET A 81 2.21 -9.03 7.42
CA MET A 81 1.91 -9.56 8.75
C MET A 81 0.40 -9.55 9.02
N HIS A 82 -0.32 -8.47 8.71
CA HIS A 82 -1.77 -8.43 8.89
C HIS A 82 -2.49 -9.47 8.02
N ILE A 83 -2.06 -9.64 6.77
CA ILE A 83 -2.63 -10.66 5.88
C ILE A 83 -2.37 -12.06 6.43
N ILE A 84 -1.14 -12.35 6.88
CA ILE A 84 -0.80 -13.65 7.47
C ILE A 84 -1.62 -13.92 8.72
N THR A 85 -1.75 -12.94 9.63
CA THR A 85 -2.60 -13.08 10.81
C THR A 85 -4.05 -13.34 10.43
N ALA A 86 -4.59 -12.61 9.44
CA ALA A 86 -5.95 -12.85 8.97
C ALA A 86 -6.14 -14.25 8.37
N LEU A 87 -5.14 -14.76 7.64
CA LEU A 87 -5.15 -16.13 7.11
C LEU A 87 -5.07 -17.20 8.21
N LEU A 88 -4.32 -16.95 9.29
CA LEU A 88 -4.14 -17.90 10.39
C LEU A 88 -5.37 -17.97 11.31
N GLU A 89 -6.10 -16.87 11.42
CA GLU A 89 -7.23 -16.72 12.34
C GLU A 89 -8.59 -16.70 11.63
N ASP A 90 -8.62 -16.89 10.30
CA ASP A 90 -9.82 -16.80 9.44
C ASP A 90 -10.60 -15.49 9.62
N ASN A 91 -9.89 -14.39 9.80
CA ASN A 91 -10.49 -13.08 10.05
C ASN A 91 -10.87 -12.37 8.75
N ILE A 92 -11.77 -11.39 8.88
CA ILE A 92 -12.05 -10.41 7.83
C ILE A 92 -11.07 -9.25 7.98
N LEU A 93 -10.31 -8.95 6.92
CA LEU A 93 -9.37 -7.84 6.87
C LEU A 93 -9.82 -6.78 5.85
N LEU A 94 -9.97 -5.55 6.33
CA LEU A 94 -10.29 -4.38 5.52
C LEU A 94 -9.00 -3.59 5.27
N ILE A 95 -8.68 -3.31 4.00
CA ILE A 95 -7.44 -2.60 3.63
C ILE A 95 -7.79 -1.46 2.68
N ASP A 96 -7.61 -0.24 3.13
CA ASP A 96 -7.69 0.92 2.26
C ASP A 96 -6.35 1.17 1.57
N GLU A 97 -6.38 1.59 0.30
CA GLU A 97 -5.23 1.82 -0.57
C GLU A 97 -4.19 0.69 -0.50
N PHE A 98 -4.60 -0.54 -0.83
CA PHE A 98 -3.75 -1.73 -0.76
C PHE A 98 -2.45 -1.62 -1.57
N ASP A 99 -2.45 -0.82 -2.63
CA ASP A 99 -1.32 -0.53 -3.50
C ASP A 99 -0.45 0.65 -3.05
N SER A 100 -0.80 1.32 -1.95
CA SER A 100 -0.16 2.55 -1.49
C SER A 100 1.35 2.37 -1.30
N SER A 101 2.13 3.07 -2.13
CA SER A 101 3.61 3.08 -2.07
C SER A 101 4.28 1.72 -2.28
N LEU A 102 3.55 0.72 -2.81
CA LEU A 102 4.08 -0.60 -3.10
C LEU A 102 4.23 -0.81 -4.61
N HIS A 103 5.33 -1.43 -5.00
CA HIS A 103 5.51 -1.82 -6.39
C HIS A 103 4.51 -2.94 -6.76
N HIS A 104 3.84 -2.82 -7.91
CA HIS A 104 2.79 -3.76 -8.36
C HIS A 104 3.15 -5.26 -8.27
N LYS A 105 4.42 -5.63 -8.43
CA LYS A 105 4.87 -7.02 -8.23
C LYS A 105 4.65 -7.54 -6.79
N LEU A 106 4.83 -6.68 -5.79
CA LEU A 106 4.64 -7.02 -4.38
C LEU A 106 3.16 -7.16 -4.03
N THR A 107 2.33 -6.21 -4.47
CA THR A 107 0.87 -6.24 -4.27
C THR A 107 0.27 -7.49 -4.93
N ARG A 108 0.71 -7.84 -6.15
CA ARG A 108 0.33 -9.09 -6.82
C ARG A 108 0.72 -10.33 -6.03
N ALA A 109 1.91 -10.37 -5.44
CA ALA A 109 2.33 -11.51 -4.62
C ALA A 109 1.44 -11.69 -3.39
N LEU A 110 1.05 -10.59 -2.73
CA LEU A 110 0.11 -10.63 -1.61
C LEU A 110 -1.29 -11.07 -2.05
N VAL A 111 -1.78 -10.62 -3.19
CA VAL A 111 -3.07 -11.07 -3.76
C VAL A 111 -3.06 -12.57 -4.07
N ILE A 112 -1.96 -13.08 -4.61
CA ILE A 112 -1.79 -14.52 -4.86
C ILE A 112 -1.82 -15.29 -3.54
N LEU A 113 -1.16 -14.79 -2.49
CA LEU A 113 -1.20 -15.40 -1.16
C LEU A 113 -2.63 -15.43 -0.60
N MET A 114 -3.37 -14.33 -0.69
CA MET A 114 -4.76 -14.22 -0.22
C MET A 114 -5.72 -15.16 -0.98
N ASN A 115 -5.46 -15.44 -2.26
CA ASN A 115 -6.27 -16.37 -3.08
C ASN A 115 -5.64 -17.77 -3.22
N SER A 116 -4.63 -18.10 -2.41
CA SER A 116 -3.97 -19.41 -2.45
C SER A 116 -4.77 -20.45 -1.66
N GLU A 117 -4.43 -21.73 -1.86
CA GLU A 117 -5.01 -22.87 -1.12
C GLU A 117 -4.75 -22.81 0.40
N ILE A 118 -3.84 -21.94 0.85
CA ILE A 118 -3.59 -21.71 2.29
C ILE A 118 -4.77 -20.95 2.91
N ASN A 119 -5.45 -20.10 2.14
CA ASN A 119 -6.61 -19.39 2.64
C ASN A 119 -7.81 -20.35 2.74
N SER A 120 -8.27 -20.58 3.97
CA SER A 120 -9.44 -21.41 4.24
C SER A 120 -10.70 -20.56 4.21
N ASP A 121 -10.89 -19.67 5.18
CA ASP A 121 -12.12 -18.86 5.32
C ASP A 121 -11.87 -17.34 5.49
N ALA A 122 -10.61 -16.89 5.48
CA ALA A 122 -10.29 -15.48 5.63
C ALA A 122 -10.82 -14.64 4.46
N GLN A 123 -11.40 -13.48 4.77
CA GLN A 123 -11.97 -12.56 3.77
C GLN A 123 -11.17 -11.27 3.71
N PHE A 124 -10.92 -10.80 2.50
CA PHE A 124 -10.17 -9.57 2.26
C PHE A 124 -11.02 -8.61 1.44
N ILE A 125 -11.29 -7.43 1.99
CA ILE A 125 -11.94 -6.34 1.28
C ILE A 125 -10.91 -5.22 1.17
N MET A 126 -10.57 -4.86 -0.07
CA MET A 126 -9.53 -3.88 -0.31
C MET A 126 -9.90 -2.89 -1.40
N THR A 127 -9.39 -1.67 -1.29
CA THR A 127 -9.44 -0.65 -2.34
C THR A 127 -8.06 -0.53 -2.98
N SER A 128 -8.03 -0.21 -4.28
CA SER A 128 -6.77 -0.04 -5.01
C SER A 128 -6.96 0.90 -6.20
N HIS A 129 -5.91 1.64 -6.53
CA HIS A 129 -5.84 2.44 -7.76
C HIS A 129 -4.99 1.78 -8.86
N ASP A 130 -4.21 0.74 -8.51
CA ASP A 130 -3.36 0.01 -9.46
C ASP A 130 -4.16 -0.87 -10.44
N VAL A 131 -4.27 -0.37 -11.68
CA VAL A 131 -4.88 -1.07 -12.82
C VAL A 131 -4.19 -2.41 -13.11
N LYS A 132 -2.91 -2.61 -12.73
CA LYS A 132 -2.20 -3.89 -12.92
C LYS A 132 -2.76 -5.04 -12.09
N LEU A 133 -3.60 -4.75 -11.10
CA LEU A 133 -4.34 -5.75 -10.35
C LEU A 133 -5.60 -6.25 -11.09
N LEU A 134 -6.10 -5.52 -12.10
CA LEU A 134 -7.23 -5.93 -12.94
C LEU A 134 -6.81 -7.03 -13.92
N SER A 135 -6.68 -8.25 -13.39
CA SER A 135 -6.19 -9.39 -14.15
C SER A 135 -7.03 -10.64 -13.84
N PRO A 136 -7.50 -11.38 -14.86
CA PRO A 136 -8.23 -12.63 -14.66
C PRO A 136 -7.41 -13.73 -13.99
N ASN A 137 -6.07 -13.58 -13.99
CA ASN A 137 -5.16 -14.50 -13.29
C ASN A 137 -5.02 -14.19 -11.79
N LEU A 138 -5.57 -13.08 -11.31
CA LEU A 138 -5.49 -12.67 -9.90
C LEU A 138 -6.86 -12.73 -9.23
N PHE A 139 -7.89 -12.27 -9.93
CA PHE A 139 -9.24 -12.18 -9.42
C PHE A 139 -10.23 -12.76 -10.42
N ARG A 140 -11.28 -13.38 -9.89
CA ARG A 140 -12.50 -13.66 -10.64
C ARG A 140 -13.31 -12.37 -10.82
N LYS A 141 -14.24 -12.38 -11.77
CA LYS A 141 -15.08 -11.22 -12.07
C LYS A 141 -15.92 -10.76 -10.88
N ASP A 142 -16.49 -11.70 -10.13
CA ASP A 142 -17.31 -11.44 -8.96
C ASP A 142 -16.53 -10.80 -7.79
N GLN A 143 -15.20 -10.89 -7.82
CA GLN A 143 -14.33 -10.27 -6.81
C GLN A 143 -13.91 -8.84 -7.16
N ILE A 144 -14.28 -8.34 -8.35
CA ILE A 144 -13.91 -7.00 -8.81
C ILE A 144 -15.16 -6.12 -8.87
N ASN A 145 -15.13 -5.03 -8.12
CA ASN A 145 -16.14 -3.98 -8.16
C ASN A 145 -15.48 -2.63 -8.46
N PHE A 146 -16.10 -1.84 -9.33
CA PHE A 146 -15.70 -0.47 -9.65
C PHE A 146 -16.57 0.50 -8.87
N ILE A 147 -15.95 1.52 -8.28
CA ILE A 147 -16.66 2.60 -7.60
C ILE A 147 -16.63 3.82 -8.52
N LEU A 148 -17.82 4.23 -8.96
CA LEU A 148 -18.03 5.45 -9.73
C LEU A 148 -18.60 6.50 -8.81
N ARG A 149 -18.00 7.69 -8.83
CA ARG A 149 -18.47 8.83 -8.05
C ARG A 149 -18.59 10.03 -8.97
N ASP A 150 -19.76 10.65 -8.91
CA ASP A 150 -20.05 11.97 -9.46
C ASP A 150 -20.44 12.91 -8.29
N ASP A 151 -20.61 14.20 -8.56
CA ASP A 151 -20.87 15.23 -7.55
C ASP A 151 -22.07 14.91 -6.65
N CYS A 152 -23.06 14.18 -7.18
CA CYS A 152 -24.32 13.89 -6.51
C CYS A 152 -24.55 12.41 -6.20
N LYS A 153 -23.72 11.48 -6.70
CA LYS A 153 -24.01 10.04 -6.67
C LYS A 153 -22.75 9.20 -6.53
N VAL A 154 -22.84 8.12 -5.75
CA VAL A 154 -21.87 7.01 -5.76
C VAL A 154 -22.58 5.77 -6.29
N GLU A 155 -21.96 5.07 -7.23
CA GLU A 155 -22.46 3.85 -7.84
C GLU A 155 -21.36 2.78 -7.80
N ILE A 156 -21.75 1.55 -7.46
CA ILE A 156 -20.86 0.40 -7.46
C ILE A 156 -21.27 -0.48 -8.63
N VAL A 157 -20.32 -0.74 -9.53
CA VAL A 157 -20.52 -1.58 -10.72
C VAL A 157 -19.70 -2.85 -10.57
N SER A 158 -20.36 -4.01 -10.53
CA SER A 158 -19.65 -5.29 -10.47
C SER A 158 -19.14 -5.67 -11.86
N LEU A 159 -17.92 -6.21 -11.93
CA LEU A 159 -17.43 -6.76 -13.21
C LEU A 159 -18.23 -7.99 -13.63
N ASP A 160 -18.86 -8.71 -12.69
CA ASP A 160 -19.65 -9.91 -12.99
C ASP A 160 -20.93 -9.60 -13.78
N ASP A 161 -21.47 -8.38 -13.64
CA ASP A 161 -22.67 -7.93 -14.37
C ASP A 161 -22.50 -7.98 -15.89
N PHE A 162 -21.26 -7.90 -16.38
CA PHE A 162 -20.94 -7.94 -17.81
C PHE A 162 -20.88 -9.38 -18.34
N LYS A 163 -22.02 -10.00 -18.63
CA LYS A 163 -22.08 -11.40 -19.10
C LYS A 163 -21.59 -11.59 -20.53
N ALA A 164 -21.09 -12.80 -20.83
CA ALA A 164 -20.86 -13.23 -22.21
C ALA A 164 -22.19 -13.19 -22.98
N ASN A 165 -22.19 -12.62 -24.20
CA ASN A 165 -23.37 -12.30 -25.02
C ASN A 165 -24.16 -11.02 -24.64
N SER A 166 -23.63 -10.17 -23.75
CA SER A 166 -24.08 -8.77 -23.65
C SER A 166 -23.38 -7.89 -24.70
N ASN A 167 -23.86 -6.66 -24.92
CA ASN A 167 -23.26 -5.70 -25.87
C ASN A 167 -21.74 -5.46 -25.66
N LYS A 168 -21.18 -5.83 -24.51
CA LYS A 168 -19.77 -5.61 -24.14
C LYS A 168 -18.91 -6.89 -24.07
N ASP A 169 -19.47 -8.09 -24.32
CA ASP A 169 -18.84 -9.45 -24.26
C ASP A 169 -17.56 -9.55 -23.39
N ILE A 170 -17.70 -9.42 -22.07
CA ILE A 170 -16.58 -9.55 -21.12
C ILE A 170 -16.57 -10.95 -20.52
N ARG A 171 -15.74 -11.83 -21.09
CA ARG A 171 -15.53 -13.20 -20.61
C ARG A 171 -14.60 -13.25 -19.42
N SER A 172 -14.67 -14.31 -18.61
CA SER A 172 -13.85 -14.49 -17.40
C SER A 172 -12.34 -14.51 -17.63
N ASN A 173 -11.88 -14.78 -18.85
CA ASN A 173 -10.46 -14.76 -19.24
C ASN A 173 -10.07 -13.53 -20.06
N SER A 174 -10.94 -12.53 -20.15
CA SER A 174 -10.66 -11.30 -20.90
C SER A 174 -9.56 -10.49 -20.21
N ASN A 175 -8.84 -9.68 -20.98
CA ASN A 175 -7.86 -8.77 -20.41
C ASN A 175 -8.59 -7.55 -19.79
N PHE A 176 -8.91 -7.66 -18.50
CA PHE A 176 -9.66 -6.63 -17.76
C PHE A 176 -8.94 -5.29 -17.72
N GLU A 177 -7.62 -5.29 -17.47
CA GLU A 177 -6.77 -4.09 -17.54
C GLU A 177 -6.96 -3.36 -18.88
N LYS A 178 -6.81 -4.07 -20.01
CA LYS A 178 -6.94 -3.46 -21.33
C LYS A 178 -8.35 -2.91 -21.56
N MET A 179 -9.38 -3.68 -21.18
CA MET A 179 -10.77 -3.27 -21.33
C MET A 179 -11.14 -2.07 -20.44
N TYR A 180 -10.52 -1.94 -19.27
CA TYR A 180 -10.68 -0.78 -18.40
C TYR A 180 -10.07 0.47 -19.04
N VAL A 181 -8.83 0.38 -19.53
CA VAL A 181 -8.12 1.50 -20.20
C VAL A 181 -8.82 1.95 -21.48
N GLU A 182 -9.45 1.03 -22.21
CA GLU A 182 -10.26 1.34 -23.40
C GLU A 182 -11.69 1.81 -23.05
N GLU A 183 -12.00 2.07 -21.78
CA GLU A 183 -13.32 2.52 -21.29
C GLU A 183 -14.48 1.57 -21.63
N LYS A 184 -14.18 0.29 -21.93
CA LYS A 184 -15.20 -0.71 -22.26
C LYS A 184 -16.00 -1.15 -21.03
N ILE A 185 -15.39 -1.09 -19.85
CA ILE A 185 -16.03 -1.52 -18.60
C ILE A 185 -16.83 -0.35 -18.02
N VAL A 186 -16.11 0.67 -17.54
CA VAL A 186 -16.63 1.92 -16.96
C VAL A 186 -15.95 3.13 -17.62
N PRO A 187 -16.58 4.31 -17.65
CA PRO A 187 -15.93 5.53 -18.13
C PRO A 187 -14.77 5.92 -17.21
N LEU A 188 -13.71 6.48 -17.79
CA LEU A 188 -12.60 7.07 -17.05
C LEU A 188 -12.80 8.58 -16.91
N PRO A 189 -12.23 9.21 -15.88
CA PRO A 189 -12.32 10.66 -15.71
C PRO A 189 -11.60 11.38 -16.86
N ASP A 190 -12.27 12.36 -17.45
CA ASP A 190 -11.66 13.26 -18.42
C ASP A 190 -10.68 14.20 -17.72
N THR A 191 -9.43 14.19 -18.16
CA THR A 191 -8.37 15.05 -17.63
C THR A 191 -7.90 15.97 -18.75
N ASP A 192 -8.73 16.96 -19.09
CA ASP A 192 -8.35 17.97 -20.09
C ASP A 192 -7.26 18.90 -19.55
N ILE A 193 -6.03 18.40 -19.62
CA ILE A 193 -4.82 19.14 -19.24
C ILE A 193 -4.58 20.32 -20.17
N TYR A 194 -5.08 20.29 -21.40
CA TYR A 194 -4.88 21.37 -22.37
C TYR A 194 -5.65 22.62 -21.97
N GLN A 195 -6.89 22.45 -21.47
CA GLN A 195 -7.65 23.57 -20.92
C GLN A 195 -6.90 24.21 -19.74
N VAL A 196 -6.38 23.40 -18.81
CA VAL A 196 -5.61 23.89 -17.66
C VAL A 196 -4.35 24.65 -18.11
N ILE A 197 -3.59 24.11 -19.07
CA ILE A 197 -2.39 24.76 -19.62
C ILE A 197 -2.74 26.09 -20.29
N LYS A 198 -3.84 26.13 -21.05
CA LYS A 198 -4.30 27.35 -21.74
C LYS A 198 -4.71 28.44 -20.75
N GLU A 199 -5.47 28.08 -19.72
CA GLU A 199 -5.87 29.00 -18.65
C GLU A 199 -4.64 29.53 -17.91
N PHE A 200 -3.70 28.65 -17.54
CA PHE A 200 -2.45 29.04 -16.89
C PHE A 200 -1.61 30.01 -17.74
N SER A 201 -1.49 29.75 -19.05
CA SER A 201 -0.76 30.62 -19.98
C SER A 201 -1.40 32.00 -20.08
N SER A 202 -2.74 32.06 -20.18
CA SER A 202 -3.50 33.32 -20.22
C SER A 202 -3.41 34.12 -18.92
N TYR A 203 -3.22 33.45 -17.78
CA TYR A 203 -3.00 34.10 -16.49
C TYR A 203 -1.61 34.76 -16.43
N GLY A 204 -0.59 34.12 -17.02
CA GLY A 204 0.76 34.68 -17.12
C GLY A 204 0.81 35.96 -17.96
N GLU A 205 0.11 36.01 -19.09
CA GLU A 205 0.03 37.19 -19.96
C GLU A 205 -0.65 38.37 -19.26
N LYS A 206 -1.80 38.14 -18.59
CA LYS A 206 -2.51 39.18 -17.84
C LYS A 206 -1.68 39.79 -16.71
N LYS A 207 -0.76 39.03 -16.11
CA LYS A 207 0.13 39.49 -15.03
C LYS A 207 1.32 40.30 -15.56
N ALA A 208 1.71 40.10 -16.81
CA ALA A 208 2.73 40.90 -17.48
C ALA A 208 2.18 42.28 -17.91
N ASP A 209 0.90 42.36 -18.29
CA ASP A 209 0.24 43.61 -18.69
C ASP A 209 -0.16 44.51 -17.50
N THR A 210 -0.03 44.04 -16.26
CA THR A 210 -0.36 44.81 -15.03
C THR A 210 0.86 45.37 -14.28
N ASN A 211 2.08 45.17 -14.79
CA ASN A 211 3.34 45.76 -14.29
C ASN A 211 3.91 46.78 -15.28
#